data_AF-A0A3A9EYI0-F1
#
_entry.id   AF-A0A3A9EYI0-F1
#
_cell.length_a   1.000
_cell.length_b   1.000
_cell.length_c   1.000
_cell.angle_alpha   90.00
_cell.angle_beta   90.00
_cell.angle_gamma   90.00
#
_symmetry.space_group_name_H-M   'P 1'
#
loop_
_entity.id
_entity.type
_entity.pdbx_description
1 polymer ?
#
loop_
_entity_poly.entity_id
_entity_poly.type
_entity_poly.pdbx_seq_one_letter_code
_entity_poly.pdbx_strand_id
1 'polypeptide(L)'
;MDRTKSTKSELYFHQAVNAVLLAGLIILFIGAYYCVVKAGIPYQDAPQELQIQYAVNMGIGEVLVKKGFLIFVSAGIVRLLFKSMLKKRQRE
;
A
#
# COMPACT_ATOMS: atom_id res chain seq x y z
N MET A 1 -35.05 -9.87 14.24
CA MET A 1 -34.32 -8.62 13.93
C MET A 1 -32.91 -8.99 13.51
N ASP A 2 -32.25 -8.20 12.63
CA ASP A 2 -30.79 -8.11 12.42
C ASP A 2 -30.00 -8.83 11.29
N ARG A 3 -30.60 -9.68 10.43
CA ARG A 3 -29.80 -10.26 9.30
C ARG A 3 -29.39 -9.23 8.23
N THR A 4 -30.19 -8.17 8.03
CA THR A 4 -29.94 -7.12 7.02
C THR A 4 -28.92 -6.06 7.47
N LYS A 5 -28.67 -5.92 8.77
CA LYS A 5 -27.65 -5.01 9.32
C LYS A 5 -26.26 -5.64 9.22
N SER A 6 -26.14 -6.93 9.52
CA SER A 6 -24.89 -7.69 9.43
C SER A 6 -24.32 -7.71 8.01
N THR A 7 -25.15 -7.88 6.97
CA THR A 7 -24.70 -7.93 5.57
C THR A 7 -24.24 -6.58 5.03
N LYS A 8 -24.87 -5.48 5.45
CA LYS A 8 -24.42 -4.12 5.08
C LYS A 8 -23.05 -3.82 5.70
N SER A 9 -22.86 -4.18 6.97
CA SER A 9 -21.58 -4.04 7.68
C SER A 9 -20.42 -4.75 6.96
N GLU A 10 -20.63 -6.01 6.55
CA GLU A 10 -19.62 -6.77 5.81
C GLU A 10 -19.27 -6.13 4.46
N LEU A 11 -20.25 -5.58 3.75
CA LEU A 11 -20.04 -4.90 2.48
C LEU A 11 -19.15 -3.65 2.64
N TYR A 12 -19.46 -2.80 3.63
CA TYR A 12 -18.66 -1.60 3.92
C TYR A 12 -17.24 -1.95 4.35
N PHE A 13 -17.07 -3.00 5.16
CA PHE A 13 -15.76 -3.49 5.55
C PHE A 13 -14.94 -3.97 4.35
N HIS A 14 -15.54 -4.77 3.47
CA HIS A 14 -14.90 -5.22 2.24
C HIS A 14 -14.48 -4.05 1.34
N GLN A 15 -15.34 -3.04 1.20
CA GLN A 15 -15.02 -1.83 0.45
C GLN A 15 -13.86 -1.07 1.07
N ALA A 16 -13.85 -0.88 2.40
CA ALA A 16 -12.77 -0.21 3.11
C ALA A 16 -11.43 -0.93 2.93
N VAL A 17 -11.39 -2.25 3.11
CA VAL A 17 -10.17 -3.05 2.92
C VAL A 17 -9.66 -2.97 1.49
N ASN A 18 -10.56 -3.02 0.49
CA ASN A 18 -10.17 -2.86 -0.92
C ASN A 18 -9.62 -1.45 -1.21
N ALA A 19 -10.21 -0.41 -0.61
CA ALA A 19 -9.72 0.96 -0.73
C ALA A 19 -8.32 1.11 -0.11
N VAL A 20 -8.07 0.52 1.05
CA VAL A 20 -6.73 0.53 1.69
C VAL A 20 -5.71 -0.24 0.84
N LEU A 21 -6.08 -1.39 0.30
CA LEU A 21 -5.22 -2.14 -0.62
C LEU A 21 -4.83 -1.30 -1.84
N LEU A 22 -5.82 -0.65 -2.47
CA LEU A 22 -5.58 0.20 -3.63
C LEU A 22 -4.71 1.41 -3.26
N ALA A 23 -4.97 2.05 -2.12
CA ALA A 23 -4.15 3.17 -1.64
C ALA A 23 -2.69 2.76 -1.41
N GLY A 24 -2.46 1.62 -0.76
CA GLY A 24 -1.10 1.08 -0.55
C GLY A 24 -0.38 0.81 -1.87
N LEU A 25 -1.09 0.25 -2.86
CA LEU A 25 -0.56 -0.01 -4.19
C LEU A 25 -0.22 1.29 -4.95
N ILE A 26 -1.08 2.30 -4.90
CA ILE A 26 -0.82 3.62 -5.50
C ILE A 26 0.42 4.25 -4.86
N ILE A 27 0.51 4.27 -3.53
CA ILE A 27 1.67 4.82 -2.79
C ILE A 27 2.95 4.08 -3.18
N LEU A 28 2.90 2.76 -3.32
CA LEU A 28 4.04 1.94 -3.73
C LEU A 28 4.50 2.32 -5.14
N PHE A 29 3.58 2.45 -6.11
CA PHE A 29 3.91 2.87 -7.48
C PHE A 29 4.46 4.30 -7.55
N ILE A 30 3.94 5.23 -6.75
CA ILE A 30 4.51 6.58 -6.64
C ILE A 30 5.94 6.51 -6.08
N GLY A 31 6.17 5.69 -5.06
CA GLY A 31 7.53 5.48 -4.53
C GLY A 31 8.48 4.91 -5.57
N ALA A 32 8.04 3.89 -6.32
CA ALA A 32 8.81 3.31 -7.42
C ALA A 32 9.13 4.32 -8.53
N TYR A 33 8.17 5.20 -8.86
CA TYR A 33 8.39 6.31 -9.79
C TYR A 33 9.48 7.26 -9.27
N TYR A 34 9.47 7.61 -7.98
CA TYR A 34 10.51 8.46 -7.40
C TYR A 34 11.90 7.78 -7.43
N CYS A 35 11.99 6.51 -7.09
CA CYS A 35 13.25 5.76 -7.15
C CYS A 35 13.78 5.60 -8.58
N VAL A 36 12.95 5.19 -9.53
CA VAL A 36 13.40 4.79 -10.87
C VAL A 36 13.47 5.96 -11.84
N VAL A 37 12.48 6.86 -11.80
CA VAL A 37 12.35 7.94 -12.79
C VAL A 37 12.97 9.24 -12.27
N LYS A 38 12.70 9.63 -11.01
CA LYS A 38 13.21 10.89 -10.46
C LYS A 38 14.65 10.80 -9.96
N ALA A 39 14.99 9.73 -9.23
CA ALA A 39 16.32 9.53 -8.72
C ALA A 39 17.18 8.76 -9.74
N GLY A 40 16.67 7.65 -10.26
CA GLY A 40 17.38 6.86 -11.25
C GLY A 40 18.72 6.32 -10.71
N ILE A 41 19.75 6.35 -11.54
CA ILE A 41 21.10 5.91 -11.18
C ILE A 41 21.85 7.10 -10.55
N PRO A 42 22.56 6.91 -9.42
CA PRO A 42 23.35 7.97 -8.81
C PRO A 42 24.38 8.51 -9.78
N TYR A 43 24.48 9.84 -9.86
CA TYR A 43 25.46 10.51 -10.69
C TYR A 43 26.87 10.33 -10.12
N GLN A 44 27.83 9.92 -10.95
CA GLN A 44 29.20 9.64 -10.51
C GLN A 44 30.03 10.92 -10.32
N ASP A 45 29.88 11.91 -11.21
CA ASP A 45 30.65 13.16 -11.19
C ASP A 45 29.74 14.40 -11.32
N ALA A 46 28.56 14.39 -10.69
CA ALA A 46 27.65 15.53 -10.77
C ALA A 46 27.97 16.65 -9.76
N PRO A 47 27.66 17.90 -10.11
CA PRO A 47 27.58 19.01 -9.18
C PRO A 47 26.79 18.67 -7.90
N GLN A 48 27.18 19.25 -6.77
CA GLN A 48 26.58 18.99 -5.45
C GLN A 48 25.05 19.17 -5.43
N GLU A 49 24.53 20.15 -6.17
CA GLU A 49 23.09 20.39 -6.26
C GLU A 49 22.31 19.18 -6.81
N LEU A 50 22.85 18.51 -7.82
CA LEU A 50 22.24 17.33 -8.43
C LEU A 50 22.34 16.11 -7.52
N GLN A 51 23.41 15.99 -6.73
CA GLN A 51 23.55 14.93 -5.72
C GLN A 51 22.51 15.09 -4.60
N ILE A 52 22.24 16.33 -4.17
CA ILE A 52 21.20 16.61 -3.17
C ILE A 52 19.81 16.28 -3.72
N GLN A 53 19.51 16.71 -4.95
CA GLN A 53 18.22 16.38 -5.58
C GLN A 53 18.02 14.87 -5.73
N TYR A 54 19.06 14.15 -6.12
CA TYR A 54 19.06 12.69 -6.16
C TYR A 54 18.74 12.10 -4.78
N ALA A 55 19.47 12.51 -3.73
CA ALA A 55 19.30 11.97 -2.39
C ALA A 55 17.88 12.23 -1.84
N VAL A 56 17.33 13.42 -2.08
CA VAL A 56 15.95 13.76 -1.70
C VAL A 56 14.95 12.89 -2.45
N ASN A 57 15.05 12.78 -3.78
CA ASN A 57 14.13 11.98 -4.58
C ASN A 57 14.21 10.48 -4.21
N MET A 58 15.42 9.97 -3.99
CA MET A 58 15.64 8.58 -3.58
C MET A 58 15.07 8.32 -2.19
N GLY A 59 15.32 9.23 -1.23
CA GLY A 59 14.77 9.11 0.13
C GLY A 59 13.25 9.15 0.15
N ILE A 60 12.61 10.04 -0.62
CA ILE A 60 11.15 10.07 -0.79
C ILE A 60 10.67 8.73 -1.36
N GLY A 61 11.30 8.27 -2.44
CA GLY A 61 10.96 7.00 -3.09
C GLY A 61 11.03 5.81 -2.13
N GLU A 62 12.14 5.68 -1.40
CA GLU A 62 12.36 4.59 -0.45
C GLU A 62 11.30 4.56 0.66
N VAL A 63 11.00 5.74 1.25
CA VAL A 63 9.97 5.86 2.30
C VAL A 63 8.60 5.47 1.76
N LEU A 64 8.25 5.92 0.55
CA LEU A 64 6.96 5.61 -0.08
C LEU A 64 6.85 4.13 -0.45
N VAL A 65 7.89 3.53 -1.04
CA VAL A 65 7.90 2.10 -1.36
C VAL A 65 7.72 1.27 -0.10
N LYS A 66 8.50 1.55 0.96
CA LYS A 66 8.44 0.80 2.21
C LYS A 66 7.07 0.93 2.89
N LYS A 67 6.54 2.15 3.01
CA LYS A 67 5.22 2.38 3.63
C LYS A 67 4.08 1.83 2.77
N GLY A 68 4.10 2.06 1.47
CA GLY A 68 3.10 1.55 0.52
C GLY A 68 3.04 0.02 0.53
N PHE A 69 4.20 -0.64 0.54
CA PHE A 69 4.29 -2.09 0.66
C PHE A 69 3.73 -2.60 2.00
N LEU A 70 4.08 -1.98 3.12
CA LEU A 70 3.54 -2.35 4.43
C LEU A 70 2.01 -2.20 4.50
N ILE A 71 1.46 -1.10 3.98
CA ILE A 71 0.01 -0.87 3.90
C ILE A 71 -0.65 -1.95 3.03
N PHE A 72 -0.08 -2.25 1.86
CA PHE A 72 -0.62 -3.27 0.96
C PHE A 72 -0.63 -4.66 1.61
N VAL A 73 0.49 -5.07 2.20
CA VAL A 73 0.62 -6.40 2.85
C VAL A 73 -0.30 -6.49 4.06
N SER A 74 -0.32 -5.48 4.94
CA SER A 74 -1.19 -5.51 6.13
C SER A 74 -2.67 -5.56 5.77
N ALA A 75 -3.13 -4.78 4.80
CA ALA A 75 -4.51 -4.83 4.32
C ALA A 75 -4.83 -6.19 3.64
N GLY A 76 -3.86 -6.79 2.94
CA GLY A 76 -3.96 -8.13 2.38
C GLY A 76 -4.15 -9.20 3.44
N ILE A 77 -3.37 -9.16 4.53
CA ILE A 77 -3.51 -10.07 5.67
C ILE A 77 -4.88 -9.92 6.33
N VAL A 78 -5.33 -8.68 6.58
CA VAL A 78 -6.67 -8.42 7.15
C VAL A 78 -7.77 -9.03 6.27
N ARG A 79 -7.68 -8.86 4.95
CA ARG A 79 -8.64 -9.46 3.99
C ARG A 79 -8.65 -10.98 4.08
N LEU A 80 -7.48 -11.61 4.17
CA LEU A 80 -7.34 -13.06 4.23
C LEU A 80 -7.92 -13.62 5.54
N LEU A 81 -7.59 -13.00 6.68
CA LEU A 81 -8.11 -13.40 7.99
C LEU A 81 -9.63 -13.29 8.05
N PHE A 82 -10.19 -12.20 7.54
CA PHE A 82 -11.63 -11.99 7.49
C PHE A 82 -12.34 -13.05 6.65
N LYS A 83 -11.81 -13.35 5.45
CA LYS A 83 -12.34 -14.40 4.57
C LYS A 83 -12.30 -15.78 5.24
N SER A 84 -11.23 -16.10 5.97
CA SER A 84 -11.09 -17.36 6.70
C SER A 84 -12.08 -17.48 7.85
N MET A 85 -12.30 -16.41 8.63
CA MET A 85 -13.31 -16.38 9.70
C MET A 85 -14.73 -16.58 9.16
N LEU A 86 -15.08 -15.89 8.07
CA LEU A 86 -16.36 -16.06 7.38
C LEU A 86 -16.58 -17.49 6.89
N LYS A 87 -15.54 -18.09 6.27
CA LYS A 87 -15.60 -19.48 5.79
C LYS A 87 -15.78 -20.47 6.93
N LYS A 88 -15.21 -20.20 8.11
CA LYS A 88 -15.40 -21.05 9.30
C LYS A 88 -16.84 -20.98 9.82
N ARG A 89 -17.41 -19.78 9.90
CA ARG A 89 -18.79 -19.55 10.34
C ARG A 89 -19.86 -20.19 9.45
N GLN A 90 -19.54 -20.45 8.17
CA GLN A 90 -20.45 -21.12 7.22
C GLN A 90 -20.39 -22.65 7.29
N ARG A 91 -19.42 -23.23 8.02
CA ARG A 91 -19.26 -24.69 8.20
C ARG A 91 -19.77 -25.20 9.54
N GLU A 92 -20.00 -24.31 10.51
CA GLU A 92 -20.67 -24.58 11.79
C GLU A 92 -22.17 -24.28 11.65
#